data_AF-A0A2R6G6S5-F1
#
_entry.id   AF-A0A2R6G6S5-F1
#
_cell.length_a   1.000
_cell.length_b   1.000
_cell.length_c   1.000
_cell.angle_alpha   90.00
_cell.angle_beta   90.00
_cell.angle_gamma   90.00
#
_symmetry.space_group_name_H-M   'P 1'
#
loop_
_entity.id
_entity.type
_entity.pdbx_description
1 polymer ?
#
loop_
_entity_poly.entity_id
_entity_poly.type
_entity_poly.pdbx_seq_one_letter_code
_entity_poly.pdbx_strand_id
1 'polypeptide(L)'
;MTAHRSDGERDFRTTLGEALDPQEIRSRNPSAVAMDVLYLFTTAFFTTLAVRGFWPAVIAATPLVGMLYFGWNSSRPFFVTQLVVIVLTVIATAAGLVPI
;
A
#
# COMPACT_ATOMS: atom_id res chain seq x y z
N MET A 1 37.85 9.86 9.20
CA MET A 1 37.10 9.04 8.24
C MET A 1 35.68 8.81 8.81
N THR A 2 34.84 9.85 8.83
CA THR A 2 33.51 9.84 9.49
C THR A 2 32.44 10.71 8.79
N ALA A 3 32.75 11.32 7.65
CA ALA A 3 31.87 12.30 6.99
C ALA A 3 30.71 11.67 6.17
N HIS A 4 30.78 10.38 5.83
CA HIS A 4 29.82 9.76 4.90
C HIS A 4 28.46 9.40 5.55
N ARG A 5 28.36 9.41 6.88
CA ARG A 5 27.12 9.04 7.62
C ARG A 5 26.18 10.24 7.83
N SER A 6 26.70 11.46 7.86
CA SER A 6 25.88 12.67 8.10
C SER A 6 25.12 13.16 6.88
N ASP A 7 25.50 12.73 5.67
CA ASP A 7 24.81 13.15 4.45
C ASP A 7 23.49 12.41 4.27
N GLY A 8 23.46 11.09 4.46
CA GLY A 8 22.22 10.30 4.32
C GLY A 8 21.14 10.64 5.37
N GLU A 9 21.54 11.01 6.58
CA GLU A 9 20.59 11.39 7.64
C GLU A 9 20.02 12.80 7.44
N ARG A 10 20.80 13.70 6.82
CA ARG A 10 20.30 15.01 6.39
C ARG A 10 19.36 14.88 5.21
N ASP A 11 19.73 14.07 4.21
CA ASP A 11 18.93 13.87 3.02
C ASP A 11 17.56 13.27 3.37
N PHE A 12 17.54 12.22 4.19
CA PHE A 12 16.31 11.60 4.70
C PHE A 12 15.43 12.56 5.50
N ARG A 13 16.02 13.42 6.34
CA ARG A 13 15.28 14.44 7.10
C ARG A 13 14.69 15.51 6.21
N THR A 14 15.40 15.92 5.17
CA THR A 14 14.90 16.88 4.18
C THR A 14 13.77 16.26 3.37
N THR A 15 13.92 15.01 2.91
CA THR A 15 12.85 14.31 2.17
C THR A 15 11.61 14.07 3.03
N LEU A 16 11.78 13.75 4.31
CA LEU A 16 10.66 13.61 5.24
C LEU A 16 10.00 14.95 5.55
N GLY A 17 10.80 16.02 5.73
CA GLY A 17 10.29 17.37 5.96
C GLY A 17 9.48 17.88 4.76
N GLU A 18 9.93 17.57 3.55
CA GLU A 18 9.26 17.92 2.30
C GLU A 18 8.04 17.02 2.03
N ALA A 19 8.12 15.72 2.32
CA ALA A 19 6.99 14.79 2.24
C ALA A 19 5.89 15.03 3.29
N LEU A 20 6.22 15.71 4.39
CA LEU A 20 5.32 16.08 5.47
C LEU A 20 4.96 17.57 5.48
N ASP A 21 5.38 18.34 4.46
CA ASP A 21 5.04 19.75 4.38
C ASP A 21 3.51 19.90 4.31
N PRO A 22 2.87 20.59 5.27
CA PRO A 22 1.42 20.78 5.27
C PRO A 22 0.91 21.51 4.02
N GLN A 23 1.76 22.22 3.26
CA GLN A 23 1.39 22.82 1.98
C GLN A 23 1.37 21.79 0.83
N GLU A 24 2.29 20.82 0.83
CA GLU A 24 2.32 19.68 -0.10
C GLU A 24 1.17 18.69 0.20
N ILE A 25 0.83 18.52 1.49
CA ILE A 25 -0.34 17.74 1.93
C ILE A 25 -1.66 18.47 1.63
N ARG A 26 -1.69 19.81 1.69
CA ARG A 26 -2.85 20.62 1.30
C ARG A 26 -3.02 20.70 -0.21
N SER A 27 -1.93 20.61 -0.99
CA SER A 27 -1.97 20.51 -2.45
C SER A 27 -2.29 19.09 -2.95
N ARG A 28 -2.10 18.06 -2.10
CA ARG A 28 -2.65 16.72 -2.34
C ARG A 28 -4.16 16.80 -2.41
N ASN A 29 -4.62 16.82 -3.65
CA ASN A 29 -6.00 16.81 -4.07
C ASN A 29 -6.78 15.75 -3.25
N PRO A 30 -7.95 16.06 -2.65
CA PRO A 30 -8.75 15.09 -1.90
C PRO A 30 -9.09 13.83 -2.71
N SER A 31 -9.05 13.92 -4.04
CA SER A 31 -9.13 12.79 -4.96
C SER A 31 -7.98 11.78 -4.81
N ALA A 32 -6.75 12.23 -4.52
CA ALA A 32 -5.60 11.34 -4.31
C ALA A 32 -5.78 10.49 -3.05
N VAL A 33 -6.25 11.10 -1.95
CA VAL A 33 -6.57 10.37 -0.71
C VAL A 33 -7.72 9.39 -0.93
N ALA A 34 -8.76 9.79 -1.65
CA ALA A 34 -9.87 8.92 -2.00
C ALA A 34 -9.41 7.72 -2.85
N MET A 35 -8.48 7.94 -3.78
CA MET A 35 -7.88 6.87 -4.58
C MET A 35 -7.06 5.92 -3.72
N ASP A 36 -6.23 6.42 -2.80
CA ASP A 36 -5.46 5.56 -1.89
C ASP A 36 -6.39 4.68 -1.04
N VAL A 37 -7.46 5.25 -0.47
CA VAL A 37 -8.46 4.48 0.30
C VAL A 37 -9.14 3.43 -0.58
N LEU A 38 -9.52 3.80 -1.80
CA LEU A 38 -10.13 2.88 -2.76
C LEU A 38 -9.17 1.72 -3.09
N TYR A 39 -7.89 2.01 -3.34
CA TYR A 39 -6.87 0.99 -3.60
C TYR A 39 -6.74 0.02 -2.42
N LEU A 40 -6.66 0.52 -1.19
CA LEU A 40 -6.56 -0.32 0.01
C LEU A 40 -7.80 -1.21 0.17
N PHE A 41 -8.99 -0.63 0.00
CA PHE A 41 -10.26 -1.37 0.09
C PHE A 41 -10.35 -2.47 -0.96
N THR A 42 -10.07 -2.13 -2.23
CA THR A 42 -10.12 -3.08 -3.34
C THR A 42 -9.09 -4.21 -3.17
N THR A 43 -7.90 -3.89 -2.66
CA THR A 43 -6.86 -4.88 -2.36
C THR A 43 -7.30 -5.84 -1.27
N ALA A 44 -7.90 -5.34 -0.18
CA ALA A 44 -8.44 -6.17 0.89
C ALA A 44 -9.60 -7.06 0.38
N PHE A 45 -10.49 -6.51 -0.44
CA PHE A 45 -11.60 -7.26 -1.03
C PHE A 45 -11.10 -8.42 -1.90
N PHE A 46 -10.17 -8.16 -2.83
CA PHE A 46 -9.62 -9.21 -3.69
C PHE A 46 -8.83 -10.24 -2.89
N THR A 47 -8.11 -9.83 -1.86
CA THR A 47 -7.38 -10.75 -0.98
C THR A 47 -8.35 -11.69 -0.27
N THR A 48 -9.46 -11.16 0.22
CA THR A 48 -10.51 -11.96 0.86
C THR A 48 -11.09 -12.98 -0.12
N LEU A 49 -11.38 -12.59 -1.37
CA LEU A 49 -11.82 -13.51 -2.42
C LEU A 49 -10.76 -14.57 -2.75
N ALA A 50 -9.48 -14.18 -2.78
CA ALA A 50 -8.37 -15.08 -3.07
C ALA A 50 -8.20 -16.21 -2.04
N VAL A 51 -8.61 -15.99 -0.80
CA VAL A 51 -8.51 -16.97 0.28
C VAL A 51 -9.74 -17.89 0.33
N ARG A 52 -10.88 -17.51 -0.28
CA ARG A 52 -12.17 -18.21 -0.12
C ARG A 52 -12.37 -19.46 -0.98
N GLY A 53 -11.66 -19.61 -2.10
CA GLY A 53 -11.80 -20.79 -2.96
C GLY A 53 -11.20 -20.60 -4.35
N PHE A 54 -11.05 -21.70 -5.09
CA PHE A 54 -10.30 -21.71 -6.36
C PHE A 54 -10.87 -20.72 -7.41
N TRP A 55 -12.19 -20.75 -7.66
CA TRP A 55 -12.83 -19.89 -8.66
C TRP A 55 -12.79 -18.38 -8.29
N PRO A 56 -13.17 -17.97 -7.08
CA PRO A 56 -12.98 -16.59 -6.63
C PRO A 56 -11.53 -16.14 -6.66
N ALA A 57 -10.58 -17.03 -6.36
CA ALA A 57 -9.16 -16.71 -6.36
C ALA A 57 -8.61 -16.44 -7.76
N VAL A 58 -9.00 -17.21 -8.76
CA VAL A 58 -8.59 -16.97 -10.16
C VAL A 58 -9.08 -15.60 -10.63
N ILE A 59 -10.32 -15.23 -10.28
CA ILE A 59 -10.91 -13.93 -10.65
C ILE A 59 -10.22 -12.79 -9.91
N ALA A 60 -9.92 -12.96 -8.62
CA ALA A 60 -9.30 -11.94 -7.78
C ALA A 60 -7.78 -11.79 -8.02
N ALA A 61 -7.09 -12.85 -8.43
CA ALA A 61 -5.65 -12.84 -8.64
C ALA A 61 -5.22 -11.87 -9.74
N THR A 62 -5.97 -11.82 -10.85
CA THR A 62 -5.65 -10.93 -11.98
C THR A 62 -5.59 -9.45 -11.58
N PRO A 63 -6.63 -8.85 -10.96
CA PRO A 63 -6.56 -7.47 -10.51
C PRO A 63 -5.60 -7.26 -9.32
N LEU A 64 -5.40 -8.24 -8.43
CA LEU A 64 -4.40 -8.17 -7.36
C LEU A 64 -2.98 -8.04 -7.91
N VAL A 65 -2.63 -8.87 -8.89
CA VAL A 65 -1.34 -8.82 -9.58
C VAL A 65 -1.17 -7.49 -10.31
N GLY A 66 -2.23 -7.00 -10.97
CA GLY A 66 -2.24 -5.68 -11.61
C GLY A 66 -1.95 -4.53 -10.61
N MET A 67 -2.60 -4.54 -9.45
CA MET A 67 -2.37 -3.54 -8.39
C MET A 67 -0.96 -3.63 -7.80
N LEU A 68 -0.43 -4.83 -7.59
CA LEU A 68 0.92 -5.03 -7.08
C LEU A 68 1.99 -4.58 -8.10
N TYR A 69 1.79 -4.91 -9.38
CA TYR A 69 2.65 -4.45 -10.46
C TYR A 69 2.64 -2.92 -10.57
N PHE A 70 1.46 -2.30 -10.53
CA PHE A 70 1.34 -0.86 -10.50
C PHE A 70 2.02 -0.25 -9.27
N GLY A 71 1.81 -0.83 -8.10
CA GLY A 71 2.41 -0.34 -6.86
C GLY A 71 3.93 -0.42 -6.88
N TRP A 72 4.48 -1.53 -7.40
CA TRP A 72 5.91 -1.73 -7.59
C TRP A 72 6.53 -0.63 -8.47
N ASN A 73 5.82 -0.21 -9.52
CA ASN A 73 6.29 0.82 -10.45
C ASN A 73 5.98 2.26 -9.98
N SER A 74 5.05 2.45 -9.04
CA SER A 74 4.60 3.75 -8.56
C SER A 74 5.51 4.32 -7.48
N SER A 75 5.54 3.69 -6.31
CA SER A 75 6.44 4.11 -5.23
C SER A 75 6.65 2.98 -4.22
N ARG A 76 7.87 2.88 -3.66
CA ARG A 76 8.21 1.93 -2.60
C ARG A 76 7.24 1.96 -1.41
N PRO A 77 6.87 3.13 -0.83
CA PRO A 77 5.95 3.16 0.30
C PRO A 77 4.55 2.66 -0.07
N PHE A 78 4.02 3.02 -1.24
CA PHE A 78 2.71 2.54 -1.69
C PHE A 78 2.70 1.01 -1.87
N PHE A 79 3.74 0.45 -2.48
CA PHE A 79 3.88 -1.00 -2.63
C PHE A 79 3.94 -1.73 -1.29
N VAL A 80 4.74 -1.23 -0.33
CA VAL A 80 4.85 -1.83 1.01
C VAL A 80 3.50 -1.79 1.73
N THR A 81 2.76 -0.70 1.65
CA THR A 81 1.41 -0.59 2.23
C THR A 81 0.47 -1.65 1.65
N GLN A 82 0.49 -1.86 0.34
CA GLN A 82 -0.33 -2.89 -0.31
C GLN A 82 0.01 -4.29 0.19
N LEU A 83 1.30 -4.62 0.35
CA LEU A 83 1.71 -5.91 0.92
C LEU A 83 1.25 -6.08 2.37
N VAL A 84 1.37 -5.05 3.20
CA VAL A 84 0.91 -5.07 4.59
C VAL A 84 -0.60 -5.32 4.64
N VAL A 85 -1.39 -4.63 3.81
CA VAL A 85 -2.85 -4.85 3.73
C VAL A 85 -3.18 -6.28 3.32
N ILE A 86 -2.48 -6.84 2.33
CA ILE A 86 -2.68 -8.23 1.92
C ILE A 86 -2.43 -9.17 3.11
N VAL A 87 -1.28 -9.04 3.78
CA VAL A 87 -0.93 -9.90 4.93
C VAL A 87 -1.96 -9.80 6.04
N LEU A 88 -2.34 -8.57 6.43
CA LEU A 88 -3.34 -8.36 7.48
C LEU A 88 -4.70 -8.94 7.09
N THR A 89 -5.10 -8.79 5.84
CA THR A 89 -6.39 -9.31 5.34
C THR A 89 -6.41 -10.84 5.32
N VAL A 90 -5.32 -11.48 4.91
CA VAL A 90 -5.16 -12.94 4.96
C VAL A 90 -5.28 -13.42 6.41
N ILE A 91 -4.55 -12.80 7.33
CA ILE A 91 -4.61 -13.15 8.76
C ILE A 91 -6.04 -12.98 9.31
N ALA A 92 -6.67 -11.84 9.04
CA ALA A 92 -8.03 -11.56 9.52
C ALA A 92 -9.07 -12.53 8.95
N THR A 93 -8.92 -12.91 7.67
CA THR A 93 -9.80 -13.88 7.01
C THR A 93 -9.58 -15.28 7.56
N ALA A 94 -8.33 -15.72 7.73
CA ALA A 94 -7.99 -17.01 8.32
C ALA A 94 -8.43 -17.12 9.79
N ALA A 95 -8.40 -16.02 10.54
CA ALA A 95 -8.90 -15.93 11.91
C ALA A 95 -10.43 -15.82 12.02
N GLY A 96 -11.16 -15.76 10.89
CA GLY A 96 -12.61 -15.61 10.88
C GLY A 96 -13.12 -14.24 11.36
N LEU A 97 -12.24 -13.23 11.41
CA LEU A 97 -12.58 -11.86 11.82
C LEU A 97 -13.30 -11.07 10.72
N VAL A 98 -13.18 -11.51 9.47
CA VAL A 98 -13.87 -10.93 8.32
C VAL A 98 -15.11 -11.77 8.01
N PRO A 99 -16.32 -11.18 8.00
CA PRO A 99 -17.53 -11.91 7.66
C PRO A 99 -17.44 -12.47 6.23
N ILE A 100 -17.80 -13.74 6.11
CA ILE A 100 -17.94 -14.49 4.84
C ILE A 100 -19.09 -13.93 4.02
#